data_AF-A0A7L4R1D4-F1
#
_entry.id   AF-A0A7L4R1D4-F1
#
_cell.length_a   1.000
_cell.length_b   1.000
_cell.length_c   1.000
_cell.angle_alpha   90.00
_cell.angle_beta   90.00
_cell.angle_gamma   90.00
#
_symmetry.space_group_name_H-M   'P 1'
#
loop_
_entity.id
_entity.type
_entity.pdbx_description
1 polymer ?
#
loop_
_entity_poly.entity_id
_entity_poly.type
_entity_poly.pdbx_seq_one_letter_code
_entity_poly.pdbx_strand_id
1 'polypeptide(L)'
;MEGTTRVFAGEYARARLPLCQDRVLTPTGACCRQIFLAGALTAAEQRGPGLWYGRVADPTGVFEIRAERPDREQQEVLRDLAAPSFVTVVGEAVFFTGDKGPGVSLLHIQESDREMRDRWIVRTAEITCDRLALLAETLSSGTGPVPVITALRQYTIGVEGIRDLAGMVSHALEGVSSPGAGRSKEEITATVLAIIRESAGKKGISYDDLAVIAGKSGIGARELREAVRVLLEEDECYQPAREVFKPL
;
A
#
# COMPACT_ATOMS: atom_id res chain seq x y z
N MET A 1 -9.31 -18.87 10.75
CA MET A 1 -8.24 -17.96 11.20
C MET A 1 -8.62 -16.57 10.75
N GLU A 2 -9.01 -15.70 11.69
CA GLU A 2 -9.33 -14.32 11.37
C GLU A 2 -8.05 -13.57 11.03
N GLY A 3 -7.90 -13.28 9.73
CA GLY A 3 -6.78 -12.50 9.22
C GLY A 3 -6.98 -11.01 9.44
N THR A 4 -5.88 -10.27 9.35
CA THR A 4 -5.87 -8.82 9.31
C THR A 4 -6.55 -8.31 8.04
N THR A 5 -7.58 -7.48 8.19
CA THR A 5 -8.39 -6.97 7.08
C THR A 5 -7.69 -5.82 6.37
N ARG A 6 -7.77 -5.78 5.04
CA ARG A 6 -7.42 -4.60 4.23
C ARG A 6 -8.69 -3.88 3.79
N VAL A 7 -8.73 -2.58 4.05
CA VAL A 7 -9.81 -1.67 3.68
C VAL A 7 -9.20 -0.33 3.29
N PHE A 8 -9.85 0.38 2.38
CA PHE A 8 -9.50 1.76 2.08
C PHE A 8 -10.00 2.73 3.16
N ALA A 9 -9.31 3.85 3.35
CA ALA A 9 -9.69 4.86 4.32
C ALA A 9 -11.09 5.42 4.03
N GLY A 10 -11.43 5.62 2.77
CA GLY A 10 -12.72 6.16 2.34
C GLY A 10 -13.91 5.27 2.70
N GLU A 11 -13.77 3.94 2.59
CA GLU A 11 -14.81 3.02 3.07
C GLU A 11 -14.81 2.90 4.60
N TYR A 12 -13.63 2.91 5.23
CA TYR A 12 -13.51 2.76 6.67
C TYR A 12 -14.08 3.97 7.41
N ALA A 13 -13.75 5.19 6.97
CA ALA A 13 -14.25 6.44 7.53
C ALA A 13 -15.79 6.58 7.44
N ARG A 14 -16.44 5.81 6.54
CA ARG A 14 -17.90 5.73 6.43
C ARG A 14 -18.53 4.70 7.34
N ALA A 15 -17.76 3.85 8.01
CA ALA A 15 -18.32 2.83 8.89
C ALA A 15 -18.96 3.46 10.13
N ARG A 16 -20.16 2.99 10.49
CA ARG A 16 -20.95 3.45 11.64
C ARG A 16 -21.49 2.30 12.49
N LEU A 17 -21.24 1.07 12.07
CA LEU A 17 -21.89 -0.11 12.62
C LEU A 17 -20.86 -1.00 13.32
N PRO A 18 -21.03 -1.27 14.63
CA PRO A 18 -20.38 -2.41 15.24
C PRO A 18 -21.04 -3.71 14.76
N LEU A 19 -20.26 -4.77 14.60
CA LEU A 19 -20.73 -6.12 14.33
C LEU A 19 -20.18 -7.08 15.37
N CYS A 20 -21.05 -7.93 15.95
CA CYS A 20 -20.68 -8.89 17.00
C CYS A 20 -19.91 -8.27 18.19
N GLN A 21 -20.14 -6.98 18.48
CA GLN A 21 -19.53 -6.17 19.55
C GLN A 21 -18.03 -5.85 19.40
N ASP A 22 -17.25 -6.61 18.64
CA ASP A 22 -15.79 -6.48 18.54
C ASP A 22 -15.26 -6.08 17.16
N ARG A 23 -16.15 -5.84 16.18
CA ARG A 23 -15.76 -5.47 14.81
C ARG A 23 -16.42 -4.20 14.35
N VAL A 24 -15.72 -3.50 13.48
CA VAL A 24 -16.27 -2.43 12.66
C VAL A 24 -16.72 -3.02 11.32
N LEU A 25 -18.00 -2.86 10.97
CA LEU A 25 -18.54 -3.27 9.67
C LEU A 25 -18.48 -2.10 8.69
N THR A 26 -17.77 -2.22 7.58
CA THR A 26 -17.71 -1.16 6.55
C THR A 26 -18.89 -1.24 5.57
N PRO A 27 -19.18 -0.16 4.80
CA PRO A 27 -20.19 -0.19 3.75
C PRO A 27 -19.92 -1.22 2.64
N THR A 28 -18.68 -1.66 2.46
CA THR A 28 -18.35 -2.72 1.49
C THR A 28 -18.63 -4.13 2.06
N GLY A 29 -19.10 -4.24 3.31
CA GLY A 29 -19.34 -5.52 3.98
C GLY A 29 -18.10 -6.11 4.66
N ALA A 30 -16.99 -5.37 4.74
CA ALA A 30 -15.80 -5.82 5.45
C ALA A 30 -16.03 -5.84 6.96
N CYS A 31 -15.66 -6.94 7.62
CA CYS A 31 -15.65 -7.06 9.09
C CYS A 31 -14.23 -6.82 9.60
N CYS A 32 -13.99 -5.65 10.17
CA CYS A 32 -12.68 -5.25 10.64
C CYS A 32 -12.58 -5.48 12.15
N ARG A 33 -11.75 -6.45 12.57
CA ARG A 33 -11.27 -6.56 13.96
C ARG A 33 -9.87 -5.95 14.06
N GLN A 34 -8.98 -6.44 13.21
CA GLN A 34 -7.63 -5.91 13.03
C GLN A 34 -7.47 -5.50 11.57
N ILE A 35 -6.82 -4.38 11.31
CA ILE A 35 -6.58 -3.86 9.98
C ILE A 35 -5.09 -3.70 9.69
N PHE A 36 -4.74 -3.84 8.41
CA PHE A 36 -3.42 -3.55 7.88
C PHE A 36 -3.56 -2.50 6.79
N LEU A 37 -2.88 -1.37 6.97
CA LEU A 37 -2.92 -0.25 6.06
C LEU A 37 -1.52 0.25 5.74
N ALA A 38 -1.37 0.86 4.56
CA ALA A 38 -0.17 1.57 4.15
C ALA A 38 -0.57 2.93 3.58
N GLY A 39 0.17 3.98 3.93
CA GLY A 39 -0.19 5.33 3.53
C GLY A 39 0.84 6.36 3.95
N ALA A 40 0.55 7.64 3.70
CA ALA A 40 1.39 8.74 4.14
C ALA A 40 0.97 9.18 5.55
N LEU A 41 1.88 9.10 6.51
CA LEU A 41 1.72 9.75 7.81
C LEU A 41 1.79 11.26 7.61
N THR A 42 0.67 11.96 7.78
CA THR A 42 0.54 13.41 7.53
C THR A 42 0.60 14.24 8.80
N ALA A 43 0.36 13.64 9.95
CA ALA A 43 0.48 14.26 11.26
C ALA A 43 0.77 13.18 12.31
N ALA A 44 1.62 13.52 13.28
CA ALA A 44 1.85 12.76 14.50
C ALA A 44 1.98 13.76 15.65
N GLU A 45 1.07 13.72 16.62
CA GLU A 45 1.02 14.71 17.69
C GLU A 45 0.54 14.10 19.01
N GLN A 46 1.06 14.63 20.12
CA GLN A 46 0.60 14.24 21.44
C GLN A 46 -0.67 14.99 21.79
N ARG A 47 -1.75 14.26 22.08
CA ARG A 47 -3.04 14.82 22.52
C ARG A 47 -3.33 14.41 23.96
N GLY A 48 -2.65 15.06 24.89
CA GLY A 48 -2.78 14.81 26.32
C GLY A 48 -1.82 13.73 26.84
N PRO A 49 -1.87 13.45 28.16
CA PRO A 49 -0.86 12.62 28.81
C PRO A 49 -0.94 11.14 28.36
N GLY A 50 0.07 10.70 27.60
CA GLY A 50 0.17 9.30 27.18
C GLY A 50 -0.84 8.88 26.10
N LEU A 51 -1.30 9.83 25.28
CA LEU A 51 -2.05 9.58 24.06
C LEU A 51 -1.33 10.26 22.90
N TRP A 52 -0.92 9.45 21.92
CA TRP A 52 -0.40 9.93 20.65
C TRP A 52 -1.42 9.69 19.55
N TYR A 53 -1.62 10.71 18.71
CA TYR A 53 -2.55 10.69 17.61
C TYR A 53 -1.77 10.80 16.30
N GLY A 54 -2.16 10.01 15.30
CA GLY A 54 -1.59 10.04 13.96
C GLY A 54 -2.67 10.09 12.89
N ARG A 55 -2.31 10.66 11.73
CA ARG A 55 -3.17 10.69 10.54
C ARG A 55 -2.46 10.03 9.38
N VAL A 56 -2.96 8.87 8.93
CA VAL A 56 -2.39 8.13 7.80
C VAL A 56 -3.31 8.24 6.61
N ALA A 57 -2.87 8.93 5.55
CA ALA A 57 -3.63 9.16 4.35
C ALA A 57 -3.36 8.08 3.29
N ASP A 58 -4.42 7.56 2.68
CA ASP A 58 -4.37 6.80 1.44
C ASP A 58 -5.07 7.61 0.32
N PRO A 59 -5.10 7.13 -0.95
CA PRO A 59 -5.76 7.86 -2.04
C PRO A 59 -7.26 8.13 -1.84
N THR A 60 -7.90 7.46 -0.91
CA THR A 60 -9.36 7.49 -0.69
C THR A 60 -9.77 8.28 0.56
N GLY A 61 -8.83 8.63 1.42
CA GLY A 61 -9.12 9.34 2.66
C GLY A 61 -8.01 9.24 3.71
N VAL A 62 -8.40 9.34 4.98
CA VAL A 62 -7.48 9.34 6.12
C VAL A 62 -7.95 8.37 7.20
N PHE A 63 -7.02 7.57 7.69
CA PHE A 63 -7.16 6.82 8.93
C PHE A 63 -6.69 7.66 10.12
N GLU A 64 -7.49 7.69 11.17
CA GLU A 64 -7.11 8.24 12.46
C GLU A 64 -6.56 7.12 13.35
N ILE A 65 -5.27 7.19 13.69
CA ILE A 65 -4.60 6.20 14.51
C ILE A 65 -4.33 6.77 15.91
N ARG A 66 -4.45 5.94 16.95
CA ARG A 66 -4.14 6.34 18.33
C ARG A 66 -3.24 5.31 19.00
N ALA A 67 -2.15 5.77 19.60
CA ALA A 67 -1.31 4.97 20.48
C ALA A 67 -1.58 5.39 21.92
N GLU A 68 -2.28 4.55 22.67
CA GLU A 68 -2.63 4.77 24.07
C GLU A 68 -1.83 3.83 24.99
N ARG A 69 -1.71 4.19 26.26
CA ARG A 69 -1.06 3.31 27.25
C ARG A 69 -1.78 1.95 27.33
N PRO A 70 -1.05 0.84 27.53
CA PRO A 70 0.35 0.77 27.98
C PRO A 70 1.41 0.78 26.87
N ASP A 71 1.04 0.93 25.60
CA ASP A 71 1.95 0.75 24.47
C ASP A 71 2.91 1.94 24.28
N ARG A 72 3.92 2.03 25.15
CA ARG A 72 4.94 3.09 25.10
C ARG A 72 5.85 2.96 23.88
N GLU A 73 6.07 1.74 23.40
CA GLU A 73 6.93 1.50 22.25
C GLU A 73 6.34 2.15 21.00
N GLN A 74 5.06 1.87 20.70
CA GLN A 74 4.43 2.47 19.53
C GLN A 74 4.22 3.99 19.66
N GLN A 75 4.09 4.51 20.89
CA GLN A 75 4.09 5.95 21.15
C GLN A 75 5.42 6.61 20.80
N GLU A 76 6.54 5.97 21.13
CA GLU A 76 7.88 6.46 20.82
C GLU A 76 8.15 6.39 19.31
N VAL A 77 7.81 5.27 18.66
CA VAL A 77 7.95 5.15 17.20
C VAL A 77 7.11 6.21 16.49
N LEU A 78 5.84 6.38 16.86
CA LEU A 78 4.97 7.38 16.24
C LEU A 78 5.47 8.83 16.45
N ARG A 79 6.07 9.12 17.61
CA ARG A 79 6.68 10.42 17.91
C ARG A 79 7.91 10.69 17.04
N ASP A 80 8.74 9.68 16.84
CA ASP A 80 10.06 9.85 16.23
C ASP A 80 10.00 9.81 14.68
N LEU A 81 8.87 9.36 14.10
CA LEU A 81 8.62 9.43 12.66
C LEU A 81 8.48 10.87 12.16
N ALA A 82 9.28 11.23 11.15
CA ALA A 82 9.18 12.52 10.49
C ALA A 82 7.96 12.55 9.55
N ALA A 83 6.94 13.35 9.87
CA ALA A 83 5.84 13.62 8.95
C ALA A 83 6.21 14.76 7.96
N PRO A 84 5.96 14.63 6.64
CA PRO A 84 5.33 13.48 5.98
C PRO A 84 6.30 12.33 5.68
N SER A 85 5.88 11.09 5.94
CA SER A 85 6.60 9.86 5.57
C SER A 85 5.62 8.74 5.19
N PHE A 86 6.08 7.74 4.42
CA PHE A 86 5.25 6.56 4.18
C PHE A 86 5.38 5.60 5.34
N VAL A 87 4.26 5.03 5.78
CA VAL A 87 4.20 4.09 6.89
C VAL A 87 3.32 2.90 6.57
N THR A 88 3.62 1.77 7.20
CA THR A 88 2.67 0.67 7.35
C THR A 88 2.18 0.62 8.79
N VAL A 89 0.90 0.29 8.95
CA VAL A 89 0.24 0.23 10.26
C VAL A 89 -0.53 -1.07 10.37
N VAL A 90 -0.38 -1.73 11.52
CA VAL A 90 -1.30 -2.75 12.02
C VAL A 90 -2.00 -2.16 13.23
N GLY A 91 -3.32 -2.31 13.29
CA GLY A 91 -4.08 -1.83 14.43
C GLY A 91 -5.44 -2.48 14.57
N GLU A 92 -6.08 -2.27 15.71
CA GLU A 92 -7.44 -2.72 15.96
C GLU A 92 -8.44 -1.69 15.46
N ALA A 93 -9.47 -2.15 14.78
CA ALA A 93 -10.56 -1.30 14.32
C ALA A 93 -11.51 -1.03 15.49
N VAL A 94 -11.67 0.25 15.85
CA VAL A 94 -12.41 0.64 17.06
C VAL A 94 -13.28 1.88 16.82
N PHE A 95 -14.32 2.04 17.62
CA PHE A 95 -15.02 3.31 17.76
C PHE A 95 -14.57 3.94 19.07
N PHE A 96 -13.73 4.97 19.00
CA PHE A 96 -13.32 5.70 20.20
C PHE A 96 -14.50 6.51 20.75
N THR A 97 -14.64 6.52 22.07
CA THR A 97 -15.68 7.29 22.75
C THR A 97 -15.56 8.79 22.41
N GLY A 98 -16.63 9.36 21.86
CA GLY A 98 -16.71 10.78 21.49
C GLY A 98 -16.34 11.09 20.03
N ASP A 99 -15.80 10.13 19.30
CA ASP A 99 -15.46 10.31 17.89
C ASP A 99 -16.70 10.17 16.99
N LYS A 100 -16.68 10.85 15.84
CA LYS A 100 -17.77 10.80 14.85
C LYS A 100 -17.73 9.57 13.93
N GLY A 101 -16.64 8.81 13.99
CA GLY A 101 -16.36 7.70 13.10
C GLY A 101 -15.41 6.71 13.75
N PRO A 102 -15.00 5.67 13.01
CA PRO A 102 -14.08 4.69 13.54
C PRO A 102 -12.65 5.23 13.50
N GLY A 103 -11.84 4.78 14.44
CA GLY A 103 -10.41 5.00 14.47
C GLY A 103 -9.66 3.66 14.49
N VAL A 104 -8.35 3.75 14.62
CA VAL A 104 -7.45 2.60 14.66
C VAL A 104 -6.65 2.66 15.95
N SER A 105 -6.85 1.70 16.85
CA SER A 105 -5.98 1.53 18.00
C SER A 105 -4.66 0.93 17.50
N LEU A 106 -3.58 1.66 17.66
CA LEU A 106 -2.28 1.31 17.08
C LEU A 106 -1.71 0.07 17.78
N LEU A 107 -1.37 -0.96 17.01
CA LEU A 107 -0.63 -2.14 17.50
C LEU A 107 0.83 -2.13 17.00
N HIS A 108 1.05 -1.66 15.78
CA HIS A 108 2.39 -1.57 15.20
C HIS A 108 2.43 -0.51 14.09
N ILE A 109 3.45 0.35 14.09
CA ILE A 109 3.76 1.27 13.00
C ILE A 109 5.26 1.16 12.65
N GLN A 110 5.56 1.30 11.37
CA GLN A 110 6.93 1.40 10.88
C GLN A 110 6.98 2.27 9.62
N GLU A 111 8.12 2.93 9.41
CA GLU A 111 8.42 3.62 8.15
C GLU A 111 8.44 2.62 6.99
N SER A 112 8.05 3.08 5.81
CA SER A 112 7.97 2.30 4.58
C SER A 112 8.25 3.21 3.39
N ASP A 113 8.02 2.70 2.18
CA ASP A 113 8.27 3.42 0.94
C ASP A 113 7.03 3.46 0.02
N ARG A 114 7.20 4.15 -1.10
CA ARG A 114 6.19 4.27 -2.15
C ARG A 114 5.79 2.91 -2.72
N GLU A 115 6.74 1.99 -2.90
CA GLU A 115 6.47 0.68 -3.50
C GLU A 115 5.57 -0.16 -2.59
N MET A 116 5.85 -0.17 -1.29
CA MET A 116 5.04 -0.87 -0.30
C MET A 116 3.61 -0.32 -0.26
N ARG A 117 3.45 1.01 -0.29
CA ARG A 117 2.15 1.65 -0.41
C ARG A 117 1.41 1.23 -1.68
N ASP A 118 2.08 1.25 -2.83
CA ASP A 118 1.47 0.95 -4.13
C ASP A 118 1.02 -0.53 -4.20
N ARG A 119 1.86 -1.45 -3.71
CA ARG A 119 1.48 -2.86 -3.55
C ARG A 119 0.30 -3.05 -2.62
N TRP A 120 0.24 -2.29 -1.52
CA TRP A 120 -0.91 -2.32 -0.62
C TRP A 120 -2.18 -1.81 -1.31
N ILE A 121 -2.11 -0.74 -2.11
CA ILE A 121 -3.27 -0.21 -2.84
C ILE A 121 -3.81 -1.25 -3.81
N VAL A 122 -2.95 -1.86 -4.65
CA VAL A 122 -3.37 -2.90 -5.59
C VAL A 122 -4.04 -4.06 -4.87
N ARG A 123 -3.41 -4.58 -3.80
CA ARG A 123 -3.96 -5.71 -3.06
C ARG A 123 -5.28 -5.36 -2.37
N THR A 124 -5.41 -4.14 -1.86
CA THR A 124 -6.63 -3.67 -1.21
C THR A 124 -7.75 -3.45 -2.22
N ALA A 125 -7.42 -2.99 -3.43
CA ALA A 125 -8.36 -2.87 -4.55
C ALA A 125 -8.94 -4.22 -4.95
N GLU A 126 -8.10 -5.24 -5.15
CA GLU A 126 -8.54 -6.61 -5.47
C GLU A 126 -9.54 -7.13 -4.43
N ILE A 127 -9.16 -7.08 -3.14
CA ILE A 127 -10.01 -7.54 -2.03
C ILE A 127 -11.31 -6.74 -1.94
N THR A 128 -11.26 -5.42 -2.19
CA THR A 128 -12.45 -4.57 -2.17
C THR A 128 -13.37 -4.87 -3.35
N CYS A 129 -12.82 -5.11 -4.54
CA CYS A 129 -13.58 -5.51 -5.72
C CYS A 129 -14.32 -6.83 -5.49
N ASP A 130 -13.67 -7.83 -4.88
CA ASP A 130 -14.32 -9.09 -4.51
C ASP A 130 -15.52 -8.86 -3.58
N ARG A 131 -15.37 -7.95 -2.61
CA ARG A 131 -16.48 -7.55 -1.71
C ARG A 131 -17.60 -6.84 -2.45
N LEU A 132 -17.28 -5.95 -3.39
CA LEU A 132 -18.26 -5.22 -4.19
C LEU A 132 -19.04 -6.15 -5.14
N ALA A 133 -18.36 -7.14 -5.74
CA ALA A 133 -19.01 -8.18 -6.53
C ALA A 133 -20.02 -8.98 -5.69
N LEU A 134 -19.60 -9.40 -4.49
CA LEU A 134 -20.47 -10.11 -3.55
C LEU A 134 -21.65 -9.26 -3.07
N LEU A 135 -21.45 -7.95 -2.87
CA LEU A 135 -22.53 -7.01 -2.58
C LEU A 135 -23.54 -6.95 -3.72
N ALA A 136 -23.08 -6.83 -4.96
CA ALA A 136 -23.95 -6.76 -6.13
C ALA A 136 -24.76 -8.06 -6.34
N GLU A 137 -24.12 -9.22 -6.14
CA GLU A 137 -24.77 -10.53 -6.18
C GLU A 137 -25.82 -10.66 -5.07
N THR A 138 -25.47 -10.28 -3.83
CA THR A 138 -26.37 -10.34 -2.67
C THR A 138 -27.56 -9.39 -2.84
N LEU A 139 -27.33 -8.19 -3.40
CA LEU A 139 -28.37 -7.21 -3.68
C LEU A 139 -29.38 -7.76 -4.71
N SER A 140 -28.89 -8.48 -5.72
CA SER A 140 -29.72 -9.03 -6.80
C SER A 140 -30.47 -10.29 -6.38
N SER A 141 -29.82 -11.19 -5.64
CA SER A 141 -30.38 -12.48 -5.22
C SER A 141 -31.17 -12.41 -3.90
N GLY A 142 -30.96 -11.36 -3.10
CA GLY A 142 -31.52 -11.21 -1.76
C GLY A 142 -30.89 -12.14 -0.71
N THR A 143 -29.90 -12.95 -1.09
CA THR A 143 -29.26 -13.95 -0.22
C THR A 143 -27.75 -13.77 -0.24
N GLY A 144 -27.09 -13.90 0.91
CA GLY A 144 -25.65 -13.73 1.03
C GLY A 144 -25.17 -13.80 2.47
N PRO A 145 -23.87 -13.60 2.72
CA PRO A 145 -23.32 -13.63 4.07
C PRO A 145 -23.92 -12.52 4.95
N VAL A 146 -24.07 -12.81 6.25
CA VAL A 146 -24.67 -11.87 7.23
C VAL A 146 -24.03 -10.47 7.18
N PRO A 147 -22.69 -10.31 7.14
CA PRO A 147 -22.08 -8.98 7.04
C PRO A 147 -22.50 -8.18 5.81
N VAL A 148 -22.65 -8.86 4.66
CA VAL A 148 -22.98 -8.25 3.37
C VAL A 148 -24.45 -7.82 3.37
N ILE A 149 -25.36 -8.70 3.80
CA ILE A 149 -26.79 -8.37 3.97
C ILE A 149 -26.95 -7.20 4.95
N THR A 150 -26.20 -7.22 6.04
CA THR A 150 -26.24 -6.17 7.08
C THR A 150 -25.75 -4.85 6.49
N ALA A 151 -24.64 -4.84 5.76
CA ALA A 151 -24.11 -3.65 5.11
C ALA A 151 -25.11 -3.06 4.10
N LEU A 152 -25.69 -3.88 3.20
CA LEU A 152 -26.69 -3.43 2.23
C LEU A 152 -27.89 -2.75 2.90
N ARG A 153 -28.43 -3.37 3.96
CA ARG A 153 -29.63 -2.88 4.64
C ARG A 153 -29.36 -1.64 5.51
N GLN A 154 -28.29 -1.66 6.29
CA GLN A 154 -28.05 -0.64 7.31
C GLN A 154 -27.36 0.60 6.74
N TYR A 155 -26.53 0.45 5.70
CA TYR A 155 -25.98 1.58 4.95
C TYR A 155 -26.85 1.99 3.75
N THR A 156 -27.98 1.31 3.53
CA THR A 156 -28.90 1.57 2.42
C THR A 156 -28.19 1.59 1.07
N ILE A 157 -27.32 0.61 0.84
CA ILE A 157 -26.49 0.54 -0.37
C ILE A 157 -27.29 -0.09 -1.50
N GLY A 158 -27.65 0.73 -2.49
CA GLY A 158 -28.19 0.29 -3.78
C GLY A 158 -27.11 0.22 -4.86
N VAL A 159 -27.55 0.02 -6.11
CA VAL A 159 -26.66 -0.07 -7.29
C VAL A 159 -25.75 1.15 -7.43
N GLU A 160 -26.29 2.36 -7.24
CA GLU A 160 -25.49 3.60 -7.27
C GLU A 160 -24.42 3.63 -6.18
N GLY A 161 -24.76 3.20 -4.96
CA GLY A 161 -23.78 3.16 -3.86
C GLY A 161 -22.65 2.17 -4.12
N ILE A 162 -22.93 1.03 -4.77
CA ILE A 162 -21.89 0.08 -5.21
C ILE A 162 -21.02 0.72 -6.29
N ARG A 163 -21.62 1.43 -7.25
CA ARG A 163 -20.88 2.15 -8.30
C ARG A 163 -19.98 3.24 -7.72
N ASP A 164 -20.45 4.00 -6.74
CA ASP A 164 -19.65 5.03 -6.05
C ASP A 164 -18.45 4.41 -5.32
N LEU A 165 -18.66 3.30 -4.63
CA LEU A 165 -17.59 2.56 -3.95
C LEU A 165 -16.59 1.98 -4.97
N ALA A 166 -17.05 1.49 -6.11
CA ALA A 166 -16.18 1.05 -7.20
C ALA A 166 -15.38 2.24 -7.78
N GLY A 167 -16.01 3.40 -7.95
CA GLY A 167 -15.34 4.63 -8.39
C GLY A 167 -14.23 5.08 -7.45
N MET A 168 -14.43 4.96 -6.13
CA MET A 168 -13.38 5.20 -5.13
C MET A 168 -12.19 4.24 -5.32
N VAL A 169 -12.44 2.96 -5.59
CA VAL A 169 -11.36 1.97 -5.85
C VAL A 169 -10.62 2.30 -7.14
N SER A 170 -11.34 2.64 -8.21
CA SER A 170 -10.74 3.06 -9.49
C SER A 170 -9.85 4.29 -9.30
N HIS A 171 -10.32 5.31 -8.58
CA HIS A 171 -9.53 6.50 -8.29
C HIS A 171 -8.27 6.18 -7.47
N ALA A 172 -8.37 5.25 -6.52
CA ALA A 172 -7.20 4.82 -5.76
C ALA A 172 -6.12 4.17 -6.65
N LEU A 173 -6.53 3.42 -7.68
CA LEU A 173 -5.64 2.76 -8.62
C LEU A 173 -5.00 3.74 -9.62
N GLU A 174 -5.62 4.88 -9.93
CA GLU A 174 -5.03 5.90 -10.82
C GLU A 174 -3.69 6.45 -10.28
N GLY A 175 -3.56 6.54 -8.95
CA GLY A 175 -2.36 7.00 -8.27
C GLY A 175 -1.26 5.94 -8.14
N VAL A 176 -1.55 4.69 -8.51
CA VAL A 176 -0.57 3.60 -8.50
C VAL A 176 0.14 3.57 -9.84
N SER A 177 1.43 3.88 -9.80
CA SER A 177 2.32 3.59 -10.91
C SER A 177 2.26 2.08 -11.17
N SER A 178 1.96 1.67 -12.41
CA SER A 178 1.89 0.24 -12.78
C SER A 178 3.11 -0.50 -12.21
N PRO A 179 2.95 -1.68 -11.60
CA PRO A 179 4.07 -2.39 -10.98
C PRO A 179 5.16 -2.62 -12.03
N GLY A 180 6.23 -1.82 -11.96
CA GLY A 180 7.20 -1.62 -13.04
C GLY A 180 7.57 -0.16 -13.35
N ALA A 181 6.92 0.83 -12.73
CA ALA A 181 7.27 2.26 -12.87
C ALA A 181 8.10 2.78 -11.67
N GLY A 182 9.06 1.96 -11.21
CA GLY A 182 10.30 2.48 -10.65
C GLY A 182 11.28 2.59 -11.80
N ARG A 183 11.53 3.81 -12.29
CA ARG A 183 12.13 4.09 -13.61
C ARG A 183 11.40 3.38 -14.78
N SER A 184 11.11 4.06 -15.88
CA SER A 184 10.60 3.36 -17.06
C SER A 184 11.60 2.28 -17.51
N LYS A 185 11.16 1.25 -18.24
CA LYS A 185 12.09 0.23 -18.79
C LYS A 185 13.22 0.91 -19.57
N GLU A 186 12.90 1.97 -20.30
CA GLU A 186 13.85 2.82 -21.03
C GLU A 186 14.80 3.56 -20.08
N GLU A 187 14.32 4.12 -18.98
CA GLU A 187 15.16 4.79 -17.98
C GLU A 187 16.10 3.84 -17.25
N ILE A 188 15.65 2.63 -16.90
CA ILE A 188 16.51 1.58 -16.31
C ILE A 188 17.58 1.20 -17.34
N THR A 189 17.18 0.92 -18.57
CA THR A 189 18.08 0.52 -19.66
C THR A 189 19.13 1.61 -19.94
N ALA A 190 18.71 2.87 -20.01
CA ALA A 190 19.59 4.02 -20.17
C ALA A 190 20.55 4.19 -18.98
N THR A 191 20.06 3.99 -17.75
CA THR A 191 20.91 4.06 -16.55
C THR A 191 21.97 2.95 -16.55
N VAL A 192 21.58 1.72 -16.87
CA VAL A 192 22.52 0.57 -16.95
C VAL A 192 23.57 0.80 -18.04
N LEU A 193 23.15 1.30 -19.21
CA LEU A 193 24.08 1.65 -20.29
C LEU A 193 25.06 2.75 -19.88
N ALA A 194 24.59 3.78 -19.17
CA ALA A 194 25.46 4.83 -18.63
C ALA A 194 26.51 4.26 -17.68
N ILE A 195 26.11 3.38 -16.75
CA ILE A 195 27.04 2.69 -15.84
C ILE A 195 28.09 1.89 -16.61
N ILE A 196 27.67 1.12 -17.63
CA ILE A 196 28.58 0.34 -18.49
C ILE A 196 29.57 1.27 -19.20
N ARG A 197 29.11 2.37 -19.80
CA ARG A 197 29.97 3.34 -20.50
C ARG A 197 31.00 4.00 -19.58
N GLU A 198 30.60 4.36 -18.37
CA GLU A 198 31.48 5.02 -17.39
C GLU A 198 32.48 4.06 -16.74
N SER A 199 32.09 2.81 -16.51
CA SER A 199 32.83 1.89 -15.65
C SER A 199 33.58 0.77 -16.39
N ALA A 200 33.22 0.45 -17.64
CA ALA A 200 33.80 -0.70 -18.35
C ALA A 200 35.30 -0.55 -18.68
N GLY A 201 35.77 0.66 -18.99
CA GLY A 201 37.16 0.92 -19.36
C GLY A 201 37.72 -0.06 -20.42
N LYS A 202 39.00 -0.44 -20.30
CA LYS A 202 39.64 -1.37 -21.26
C LYS A 202 39.27 -2.84 -21.05
N LYS A 203 38.83 -3.24 -19.86
CA LYS A 203 38.61 -4.66 -19.49
C LYS A 203 37.15 -5.11 -19.58
N GLY A 204 36.20 -4.17 -19.64
CA GLY A 204 34.78 -4.46 -19.43
C GLY A 204 34.43 -4.45 -17.94
N ILE A 205 33.14 -4.33 -17.65
CA ILE A 205 32.60 -4.41 -16.29
C ILE A 205 31.99 -5.81 -16.06
N SER A 206 32.25 -6.42 -14.90
CA SER A 206 31.64 -7.70 -14.53
C SER A 206 30.17 -7.53 -14.14
N TYR A 207 29.34 -8.57 -14.27
CA TYR A 207 27.95 -8.52 -13.85
C TYR A 207 27.81 -8.21 -12.34
N ASP A 208 28.70 -8.76 -11.52
CA ASP A 208 28.69 -8.54 -10.07
C ASP A 208 28.99 -7.07 -9.72
N ASP A 209 30.02 -6.48 -10.35
CA ASP A 209 30.34 -5.06 -10.15
C ASP A 209 29.23 -4.15 -10.69
N LEU A 210 28.66 -4.52 -11.85
CA LEU A 210 27.52 -3.82 -12.44
C LEU A 210 26.31 -3.87 -11.50
N ALA A 211 26.04 -5.02 -10.86
CA ALA A 211 24.97 -5.20 -9.89
C ALA A 211 25.17 -4.36 -8.62
N VAL A 212 26.41 -4.25 -8.13
CA VAL A 212 26.73 -3.39 -6.99
C VAL A 212 26.46 -1.91 -7.32
N ILE A 213 26.87 -1.44 -8.50
CA ILE A 213 26.69 -0.03 -8.90
C ILE A 213 25.21 0.27 -9.22
N ALA A 214 24.54 -0.65 -9.92
CA ALA A 214 23.11 -0.53 -10.24
C ALA A 214 22.24 -0.56 -8.97
N GLY A 215 22.58 -1.42 -8.00
CA GLY A 215 21.91 -1.48 -6.70
C GLY A 215 22.02 -0.17 -5.91
N LYS A 216 23.17 0.51 -5.94
CA LYS A 216 23.32 1.86 -5.36
C LYS A 216 22.42 2.90 -6.03
N SER A 217 22.03 2.65 -7.28
CA SER A 217 21.13 3.50 -8.06
C SER A 217 19.67 3.07 -7.97
N GLY A 218 19.33 2.14 -7.07
CA GLY A 218 17.98 1.65 -6.84
C GLY A 218 17.49 0.59 -7.84
N ILE A 219 18.37 0.00 -8.65
CA ILE A 219 18.01 -1.01 -9.65
C ILE A 219 18.20 -2.40 -9.04
N GLY A 220 17.11 -3.19 -9.01
CA GLY A 220 17.12 -4.54 -8.48
C GLY A 220 17.73 -5.57 -9.44
N ALA A 221 18.11 -6.74 -8.91
CA ALA A 221 18.75 -7.80 -9.70
C ALA A 221 17.90 -8.31 -10.89
N ARG A 222 16.56 -8.29 -10.76
CA ARG A 222 15.64 -8.67 -11.83
C ARG A 222 15.64 -7.64 -12.96
N GLU A 223 15.59 -6.36 -12.60
CA GLU A 223 15.56 -5.22 -13.53
C GLU A 223 16.88 -5.11 -14.29
N LEU A 224 18.01 -5.28 -13.59
CA LEU A 224 19.32 -5.28 -14.20
C LEU A 224 19.46 -6.39 -15.26
N ARG A 225 19.01 -7.61 -14.95
CA ARG A 225 19.10 -8.74 -15.89
C ARG A 225 18.31 -8.48 -17.17
N GLU A 226 17.11 -7.92 -17.03
CA GLU A 226 16.27 -7.56 -18.17
C GLU A 226 16.88 -6.42 -18.98
N ALA A 227 17.39 -5.37 -18.33
CA ALA A 227 18.06 -4.25 -19.00
C ALA A 227 19.31 -4.70 -19.79
N VAL A 228 20.17 -5.52 -19.18
CA VAL A 228 21.35 -6.08 -19.86
C VAL A 228 20.96 -6.92 -21.07
N ARG A 229 19.89 -7.72 -20.96
CA ARG A 229 19.39 -8.51 -22.09
C ARG A 229 18.95 -7.61 -23.25
N VAL A 230 18.20 -6.55 -22.97
CA VAL A 230 17.76 -5.58 -23.99
C VAL A 230 18.97 -4.92 -24.66
N LEU A 231 19.96 -4.45 -23.89
CA LEU A 231 21.15 -3.81 -24.45
C LEU A 231 21.98 -4.72 -25.36
N LEU A 232 21.97 -6.04 -25.09
CA LEU A 232 22.61 -7.04 -25.97
C LEU A 232 21.76 -7.32 -27.21
N GLU A 233 20.43 -7.31 -27.11
CA GLU A 233 19.51 -7.51 -28.24
C GLU A 233 19.49 -6.30 -29.18
N GLU A 234 19.71 -5.09 -28.66
CA GLU A 234 19.70 -3.81 -29.40
C GLU A 234 21.10 -3.36 -29.88
N ASP A 235 22.15 -4.17 -29.69
CA ASP A 235 23.53 -3.82 -30.06
C ASP A 235 23.99 -2.47 -29.44
N GLU A 236 23.66 -2.22 -28.16
CA GLU A 236 24.19 -1.09 -27.38
C GLU A 236 25.41 -1.50 -26.51
N CYS A 237 25.52 -2.79 -26.20
CA CYS A 237 26.70 -3.36 -25.55
C CYS A 237 26.99 -4.78 -26.08
N TYR A 238 28.20 -5.28 -25.82
CA TYR A 238 28.61 -6.64 -26.17
C TYR A 238 29.36 -7.32 -25.02
N GLN A 239 29.51 -8.64 -25.15
CA GLN A 239 30.04 -9.50 -24.11
C GLN A 239 31.36 -10.15 -24.52
N PRO A 240 32.55 -9.55 -24.23
CA PRO A 240 33.85 -10.12 -24.59
C PRO A 240 34.19 -11.42 -23.83
N ALA A 241 33.61 -11.62 -22.65
CA ALA A 241 33.78 -12.81 -21.83
C ALA A 241 32.50 -13.09 -21.04
N ARG A 242 32.35 -14.30 -20.48
CA ARG A 242 31.16 -14.65 -19.69
C ARG A 242 30.94 -13.63 -18.56
N GLU A 243 29.75 -13.02 -18.50
CA GLU A 243 29.34 -12.03 -17.50
C GLU A 243 30.20 -10.77 -17.46
N VAL A 244 30.85 -10.40 -18.57
CA VAL A 244 31.60 -9.15 -18.71
C VAL A 244 31.01 -8.33 -19.85
N PHE A 245 30.66 -7.07 -19.60
CA PHE A 245 29.99 -6.19 -20.56
C PHE A 245 30.89 -5.03 -20.98
N LYS A 246 30.82 -4.66 -22.26
CA LYS A 246 31.45 -3.48 -22.82
C LYS A 246 30.46 -2.71 -23.68
N PRO A 247 30.50 -1.36 -23.65
CA PRO A 247 29.73 -0.58 -24.60
C PRO A 247 30.27 -0.85 -26.01
N LEU A 248 29.38 -0.80 -27.00
CA LEU A 248 29.77 -0.79 -28.41
C LEU A 248 30.39 0.55 -28.81
#